data_AF-A0A1S4DDY4-F1
#
_entry.id   AF-A0A1S4DDY4-F1
#
_cell.length_a   1.000
_cell.length_b   1.000
_cell.length_c   1.000
_cell.angle_alpha   90.00
_cell.angle_beta   90.00
_cell.angle_gamma   90.00
#
_symmetry.space_group_name_H-M   'P 1'
#
loop_
_entity.id
_entity.type
_entity.pdbx_description
1 polymer ?
#
loop_
_entity_poly.entity_id
_entity_poly.type
_entity_poly.pdbx_seq_one_letter_code
_entity_poly.pdbx_strand_id
1 'polypeptide(L)'
;MSGLYNPNFSPARAASPQIRSTPDVDSNQYLSELLAEHQKLGPFMQVLPICSRLLNQEILRVSGMLPNQGFGELDRLRHRSPSPMGSANLMSNVAGAGLGGWNGLPQERLSGPPGMSMDWQGAPASPSSYTVKRILRLEIPVDTYPNFNFVGRLLGPRGNSLKRVEATTGCRVFIRGKGSIKDPDKEEKLRGRPGYEHLNEPLHILIEADLPASVVDIRLRQAQEIIEELLKPVDESQDFIKRQQLRELALLNSNFREESPGPSGSVSPFNTSGMKRPKTGR
;
A
#
# COMPACT_ATOMS: atom_id res chain seq x y z
N MET A 1 36.27 -67.44 27.35
CA MET A 1 35.02 -66.65 27.42
C MET A 1 35.38 -65.20 27.15
N SER A 2 34.98 -64.71 25.97
CA SER A 2 35.39 -63.44 25.37
C SER A 2 34.15 -62.57 25.12
N GLY A 3 34.22 -61.30 25.49
CA GLY A 3 33.20 -60.25 25.25
C GLY A 3 33.46 -59.08 26.20
N LEU A 4 34.24 -58.07 25.78
CA LEU A 4 33.88 -56.87 25.01
C LEU A 4 33.27 -55.76 25.89
N TYR A 5 34.07 -54.70 26.05
CA TYR A 5 33.75 -53.41 26.65
C TYR A 5 32.70 -52.66 25.80
N ASN A 6 31.71 -52.07 26.46
CA ASN A 6 30.69 -51.23 25.85
C ASN A 6 30.79 -49.81 26.42
N PRO A 7 31.24 -48.79 25.67
CA PRO A 7 31.12 -47.40 26.09
C PRO A 7 29.80 -46.81 25.57
N ASN A 8 29.11 -46.13 26.48
CA ASN A 8 27.86 -45.42 26.28
C ASN A 8 27.95 -44.39 25.13
N PHE A 9 27.09 -44.54 24.12
CA PHE A 9 26.81 -43.52 23.11
C PHE A 9 25.69 -42.58 23.63
N SER A 10 26.00 -41.28 23.76
CA SER A 10 24.99 -40.23 23.87
C SER A 10 24.50 -39.83 22.46
N PRO A 11 23.19 -39.68 22.22
CA PRO A 11 22.69 -39.20 20.94
C PRO A 11 22.62 -37.66 20.90
N ALA A 12 22.87 -37.14 19.70
CA ALA A 12 22.45 -35.84 19.17
C ALA A 12 23.17 -34.56 19.64
N ARG A 13 24.29 -34.25 18.95
CA ARG A 13 24.45 -32.89 18.39
C ARG A 13 23.49 -32.77 17.21
N ALA A 14 22.46 -31.94 17.31
CA ALA A 14 21.65 -31.58 16.15
C ALA A 14 22.51 -30.73 15.20
N ALA A 15 22.82 -31.29 14.03
CA ALA A 15 23.46 -30.57 12.94
C ALA A 15 22.46 -29.57 12.35
N SER A 16 22.95 -28.36 12.08
CA SER A 16 22.23 -27.36 11.30
C SER A 16 21.95 -27.91 9.89
N PRO A 17 20.70 -27.91 9.38
CA PRO A 17 20.46 -28.44 8.04
C PRO A 17 20.92 -27.41 7.01
N GLN A 18 22.10 -27.67 6.45
CA GLN A 18 22.46 -27.15 5.14
C GLN A 18 21.44 -27.66 4.11
N ILE A 19 20.82 -26.70 3.42
CA ILE A 19 20.29 -26.72 2.06
C ILE A 19 20.31 -28.12 1.41
N ARG A 20 19.18 -28.83 1.48
CA ARG A 20 18.84 -29.90 0.53
C ARG A 20 17.52 -29.53 -0.12
N SER A 21 17.59 -29.27 -1.42
CA SER A 21 16.46 -29.07 -2.30
C SER A 21 15.72 -30.40 -2.53
N THR A 22 14.56 -30.56 -1.89
CA THR A 22 13.50 -31.52 -2.23
C THR A 22 12.21 -30.72 -2.46
N PRO A 23 11.59 -30.76 -3.66
CA PRO A 23 10.53 -29.82 -4.00
C PRO A 23 9.14 -30.34 -3.58
N ASP A 24 8.33 -29.42 -3.07
CA ASP A 24 6.87 -29.44 -2.87
C ASP A 24 6.24 -30.11 -1.63
N VAL A 25 6.62 -31.32 -1.21
CA VAL A 25 5.87 -31.98 -0.11
C VAL A 25 6.20 -31.37 1.26
N ASP A 26 7.46 -31.02 1.48
CA ASP A 26 7.95 -30.49 2.76
C ASP A 26 7.49 -29.04 3.02
N SER A 27 7.30 -28.24 1.96
CA SER A 27 6.90 -26.83 2.08
C SER A 27 5.48 -26.66 2.63
N ASN A 28 4.56 -27.53 2.23
CA ASN A 28 3.17 -27.50 2.71
C ASN A 28 3.08 -27.96 4.18
N GLN A 29 3.87 -28.96 4.55
CA GLN A 29 3.96 -29.39 5.95
C GLN A 29 4.57 -28.28 6.82
N TYR A 30 5.65 -27.64 6.35
CA TYR A 30 6.27 -26.53 7.05
C TYR A 30 5.34 -25.32 7.20
N LEU A 31 4.59 -24.96 6.16
CA LEU A 31 3.58 -23.89 6.25
C LEU A 31 2.50 -24.21 7.28
N SER A 32 2.06 -25.47 7.35
CA SER A 32 1.06 -25.90 8.34
C SER A 32 1.56 -25.77 9.78
N GLU A 33 2.85 -26.02 10.02
CA GLU A 33 3.50 -25.85 11.32
C GLU A 33 3.58 -24.36 11.71
N LEU A 34 3.98 -23.48 10.78
CA LEU A 34 4.03 -22.03 11.02
C LEU A 34 2.64 -21.45 11.36
N LEU A 35 1.59 -21.91 10.68
CA LEU A 35 0.21 -21.49 10.97
C LEU A 35 -0.27 -21.98 12.35
N ALA A 36 0.11 -23.19 12.74
CA ALA A 36 -0.20 -23.72 14.07
C ALA A 36 0.54 -22.95 15.17
N GLU A 37 1.80 -22.55 14.96
CA GLU A 37 2.54 -21.69 15.88
C GLU A 37 1.93 -20.29 15.99
N HIS A 38 1.40 -19.75 14.89
CA HIS A 38 0.75 -18.44 14.89
C HIS A 38 -0.50 -18.43 15.78
N GLN A 39 -1.29 -19.51 15.75
CA GLN A 39 -2.45 -19.66 16.65
C GLN A 39 -2.03 -19.77 18.12
N LYS A 40 -0.94 -20.48 18.42
CA LYS A 40 -0.40 -20.62 19.78
C LYS A 40 0.15 -19.30 20.34
N LEU A 41 0.69 -18.44 19.48
CA LEU A 41 1.20 -17.13 19.87
C LEU A 41 0.11 -16.07 20.07
N GLY A 42 -1.12 -16.31 19.60
CA GLY A 42 -2.25 -15.37 19.71
C GLY A 42 -2.43 -14.74 21.11
N PRO A 43 -2.45 -15.51 22.20
CA PRO A 43 -2.56 -14.99 23.57
C PRO A 43 -1.35 -14.15 24.04
N PHE A 44 -0.20 -14.30 23.40
CA PHE A 44 1.08 -13.68 23.81
C PHE A 44 1.52 -12.55 22.87
N MET A 45 0.68 -12.17 21.90
CA MET A 45 1.00 -11.15 20.88
C MET A 45 1.45 -9.80 21.47
N GLN A 46 0.89 -9.41 22.62
CA GLN A 46 1.23 -8.15 23.29
C GLN A 46 2.58 -8.19 24.02
N VAL A 47 3.04 -9.39 24.39
CA VAL A 47 4.28 -9.61 25.16
C VAL A 47 5.43 -10.11 24.28
N LEU A 48 5.13 -10.64 23.09
CA LEU A 48 6.12 -11.16 22.12
C LEU A 48 5.94 -10.53 20.71
N PRO A 49 5.99 -9.19 20.58
CA PRO A 49 5.71 -8.52 19.31
C PRO A 49 6.75 -8.84 18.22
N ILE A 50 8.00 -9.09 18.62
CA ILE A 50 9.09 -9.43 17.68
C ILE A 50 8.90 -10.82 17.09
N CYS A 51 8.56 -11.81 17.93
CA CYS A 51 8.36 -13.19 17.49
C CYS A 51 7.17 -13.30 16.53
N SER A 52 6.07 -12.60 16.84
CA SER A 52 4.91 -12.53 15.96
C SER A 52 5.25 -11.92 14.59
N ARG A 53 6.04 -10.85 14.56
CA ARG A 53 6.44 -10.19 13.31
C ARG A 53 7.30 -11.11 12.43
N LEU A 54 8.26 -11.80 13.03
CA LEU A 54 9.14 -12.73 12.31
C LEU A 54 8.38 -13.94 11.76
N LEU A 55 7.46 -14.49 12.55
CA LEU A 55 6.63 -15.61 12.12
C LEU A 55 5.73 -15.23 10.93
N ASN A 56 5.08 -14.07 10.99
CA ASN A 56 4.27 -13.55 9.88
C ASN A 56 5.08 -13.31 8.61
N GLN A 57 6.32 -12.84 8.74
CA GLN A 57 7.23 -12.66 7.62
C GLN A 57 7.59 -14.01 6.96
N GLU A 58 7.83 -15.05 7.76
CA GLU A 58 8.16 -16.38 7.28
C GLU A 58 6.96 -17.07 6.60
N ILE A 59 5.75 -16.92 7.15
CA ILE A 59 4.50 -17.41 6.53
C ILE A 59 4.32 -16.81 5.13
N LEU A 60 4.53 -15.49 4.98
CA LEU A 60 4.42 -14.81 3.67
C LEU A 60 5.49 -15.29 2.68
N ARG A 61 6.70 -15.56 3.17
CA ARG A 61 7.82 -16.10 2.37
C ARG A 61 7.51 -17.51 1.85
N VAL A 62 7.02 -18.39 2.71
CA VAL A 62 6.72 -19.80 2.40
C VAL A 62 5.44 -19.92 1.56
N SER A 63 4.45 -19.06 1.79
CA SER A 63 3.18 -19.05 1.04
C SER A 63 3.33 -18.52 -0.40
N GLY A 64 4.53 -18.12 -0.84
CA GLY A 64 4.77 -17.60 -2.20
C GLY A 64 4.08 -16.25 -2.47
N MET A 65 3.63 -15.54 -1.43
CA MET A 65 2.92 -14.27 -1.55
C MET A 65 3.86 -13.04 -1.59
N LEU A 66 5.19 -13.25 -1.58
CA LEU A 66 6.14 -12.20 -1.95
C LEU A 66 6.35 -12.19 -3.47
N PRO A 67 6.29 -11.03 -4.15
CA PRO A 67 6.72 -10.96 -5.54
C PRO A 67 8.21 -11.29 -5.63
N ASN A 68 8.53 -12.27 -6.47
CA ASN A 68 9.89 -12.62 -6.90
C ASN A 68 10.62 -11.35 -7.38
N GLN A 69 11.51 -10.79 -6.57
CA GLN A 69 12.61 -9.99 -7.09
C GLN A 69 13.75 -10.96 -7.41
N GLY A 70 13.89 -11.25 -8.70
CA GLY A 70 14.97 -12.06 -9.23
C GLY A 70 16.34 -11.46 -8.88
N PHE A 71 17.20 -12.30 -8.31
CA PHE A 71 18.61 -11.98 -8.10
C PHE A 71 19.44 -13.05 -8.80
N GLY A 72 19.65 -12.83 -10.10
CA GLY A 72 20.64 -13.52 -10.92
C GLY A 72 21.31 -12.47 -11.80
N GLU A 73 22.64 -12.54 -11.89
CA GLU A 73 23.54 -11.69 -12.69
C GLU A 73 23.97 -10.35 -12.06
N LEU A 74 24.72 -10.40 -10.96
CA LEU A 74 25.90 -9.54 -10.81
C LEU A 74 26.98 -10.28 -10.03
N ASP A 75 27.53 -11.29 -10.70
CA ASP A 75 28.68 -12.03 -10.20
C ASP A 75 29.95 -11.16 -10.27
N ARG A 76 30.88 -11.45 -9.36
CA ARG A 76 32.32 -11.12 -9.44
C ARG A 76 32.74 -9.66 -9.36
N LEU A 77 32.89 -9.16 -8.14
CA LEU A 77 34.18 -8.64 -7.62
C LEU A 77 33.93 -8.06 -6.23
N ARG A 78 34.45 -8.74 -5.20
CA ARG A 78 34.95 -8.26 -3.89
C ARG A 78 34.80 -9.38 -2.86
N HIS A 79 35.55 -10.46 -3.07
CA HIS A 79 35.91 -11.37 -1.99
C HIS A 79 36.69 -10.60 -0.92
N ARG A 80 36.10 -10.41 0.27
CA ARG A 80 36.85 -10.40 1.54
C ARG A 80 35.90 -10.59 2.73
N SER A 81 35.70 -11.84 3.12
CA SER A 81 35.51 -12.17 4.53
C SER A 81 36.90 -12.45 5.14
N PRO A 82 37.08 -12.18 6.44
CA PRO A 82 37.05 -13.31 7.36
C PRO A 82 36.13 -13.07 8.58
N SER A 83 35.61 -14.18 9.08
CA SER A 83 34.56 -14.34 10.08
C SER A 83 35.09 -14.29 11.55
N PRO A 84 34.40 -14.82 12.59
CA PRO A 84 34.02 -14.06 13.78
C PRO A 84 34.68 -14.56 15.11
N MET A 85 34.70 -13.71 16.14
CA MET A 85 34.88 -14.04 17.57
C MET A 85 34.14 -12.95 18.35
N GLY A 86 33.48 -13.13 19.50
CA GLY A 86 33.32 -14.24 20.43
C GLY A 86 32.33 -13.78 21.53
N SER A 87 31.81 -14.75 22.27
CA SER A 87 30.61 -14.76 23.10
C SER A 87 30.44 -13.74 24.24
N ALA A 88 29.18 -13.61 24.65
CA ALA A 88 28.69 -12.99 25.87
C ALA A 88 29.25 -13.60 27.16
N ASN A 89 29.37 -12.78 28.20
CA ASN A 89 29.33 -13.20 29.61
C ASN A 89 28.26 -12.40 30.34
N LEU A 90 27.39 -13.13 31.02
CA LEU A 90 26.33 -12.67 31.92
C LEU A 90 26.78 -13.07 33.33
N MET A 91 26.84 -12.14 34.28
CA MET A 91 26.71 -12.45 35.71
C MET A 91 25.80 -11.42 36.38
N SER A 92 24.81 -11.99 37.05
CA SER A 92 23.72 -11.39 37.80
C SER A 92 24.15 -10.88 39.17
N ASN A 93 23.32 -10.02 39.77
CA ASN A 93 22.85 -10.16 41.16
C ASN A 93 21.62 -9.24 41.37
N VAL A 94 20.44 -9.82 41.69
CA VAL A 94 19.77 -9.77 43.03
C VAL A 94 19.20 -8.37 43.31
N ALA A 95 17.93 -8.10 43.63
CA ALA A 95 16.68 -8.80 43.93
C ALA A 95 15.57 -7.77 43.59
N GLY A 96 14.34 -8.11 43.22
CA GLY A 96 13.32 -8.65 44.11
C GLY A 96 12.04 -7.83 43.91
N ALA A 97 10.94 -8.56 43.64
CA ALA A 97 9.53 -8.25 43.90
C ALA A 97 8.94 -6.85 43.56
N GLY A 98 7.76 -6.88 42.93
CA GLY A 98 6.70 -5.97 43.36
C GLY A 98 5.85 -5.36 42.25
N LEU A 99 4.73 -6.02 42.00
CA LEU A 99 3.51 -5.54 41.36
C LEU A 99 3.03 -4.17 41.91
N GLY A 100 2.40 -3.38 41.03
CA GLY A 100 1.25 -2.54 41.39
C GLY A 100 1.48 -1.03 41.44
N GLY A 101 1.04 -0.32 40.39
CA GLY A 101 0.80 1.13 40.43
C GLY A 101 -0.65 1.44 40.83
N TRP A 102 -0.84 2.21 41.90
CA TRP A 102 -2.10 2.88 42.26
C TRP A 102 -1.82 4.39 42.39
N ASN A 103 -2.65 5.19 41.72
CA ASN A 103 -2.72 6.65 41.86
C ASN A 103 -3.56 7.03 43.10
N GLY A 104 -3.22 8.15 43.77
CA GLY A 104 -4.20 8.89 44.60
C GLY A 104 -3.67 9.79 45.72
N LEU A 105 -3.63 11.11 45.45
CA LEU A 105 -3.76 12.28 46.35
C LEU A 105 -2.58 12.72 47.27
N PRO A 106 -2.53 14.03 47.63
CA PRO A 106 -1.28 14.76 47.90
C PRO A 106 -1.06 15.08 49.38
N GLN A 107 0.20 15.27 49.81
CA GLN A 107 0.48 15.92 51.09
C GLN A 107 1.83 16.65 51.12
N GLU A 108 1.72 17.98 51.24
CA GLU A 108 2.47 18.95 52.06
C GLU A 108 3.99 18.78 52.32
N ARG A 109 4.73 19.84 51.95
CA ARG A 109 6.00 20.39 52.50
C ARG A 109 6.91 19.46 53.32
N LEU A 110 8.14 19.25 52.84
CA LEU A 110 9.36 19.62 53.59
C LEU A 110 10.61 19.72 52.70
N SER A 111 11.44 20.69 53.05
CA SER A 111 12.67 21.18 52.42
C SER A 111 13.81 20.15 52.30
N GLY A 112 14.54 20.14 51.16
CA GLY A 112 15.80 19.39 50.95
C GLY A 112 16.57 19.86 49.70
N PRO A 113 17.93 19.76 49.66
CA PRO A 113 18.84 20.58 48.83
C PRO A 113 18.97 20.11 47.35
N PRO A 114 19.66 20.85 46.44
CA PRO A 114 19.48 20.68 45.00
C PRO A 114 20.24 19.46 44.47
N GLY A 115 19.54 18.33 44.38
CA GLY A 115 20.00 17.16 43.65
C GLY A 115 19.58 17.27 42.19
N MET A 116 20.51 17.68 41.33
CA MET A 116 20.63 17.33 39.91
C MET A 116 19.38 16.69 39.28
N SER A 117 18.55 17.51 38.64
CA SER A 117 17.53 17.05 37.71
C SER A 117 18.22 16.37 36.52
N MET A 118 18.16 15.03 36.43
CA MET A 118 18.33 14.36 35.15
C MET A 118 17.12 14.71 34.30
N ASP A 119 17.26 15.74 33.47
CA ASP A 119 16.49 15.90 32.27
C ASP A 119 16.67 14.63 31.42
N TRP A 120 15.66 13.75 31.43
CA TRP A 120 15.49 12.75 30.39
C TRP A 120 15.20 13.50 29.09
N GLN A 121 16.25 14.06 28.49
CA GLN A 121 16.22 14.58 27.13
C GLN A 121 15.77 13.41 26.25
N GLY A 122 14.59 13.59 25.65
CA GLY A 122 13.94 12.59 24.82
C GLY A 122 14.94 11.96 23.86
N ALA A 123 14.86 10.64 23.72
CA ALA A 123 15.68 9.89 22.77
C ALA A 123 15.75 10.65 21.44
N PRO A 124 16.95 10.90 20.87
CA PRO A 124 17.06 11.61 19.61
C PRO A 124 16.18 10.92 18.58
N ALA A 125 15.38 11.71 17.86
CA ALA A 125 14.49 11.21 16.82
C ALA A 125 15.27 10.23 15.94
N SER A 126 14.78 8.99 15.87
CA SER A 126 15.39 7.94 15.07
C SER A 126 15.71 8.49 13.67
N PRO A 127 16.92 8.27 13.13
CA PRO A 127 17.37 8.84 11.85
C PRO A 127 16.55 8.37 10.62
N SER A 128 15.57 7.49 10.83
CA SER A 128 14.60 7.02 9.83
C SER A 128 13.31 7.83 9.75
N SER A 129 13.15 8.90 10.54
CA SER A 129 11.87 9.62 10.68
C SER A 129 11.72 10.92 9.89
N TYR A 130 12.77 11.41 9.22
CA TYR A 130 12.63 12.65 8.44
C TYR A 130 11.85 12.39 7.14
N THR A 131 10.83 13.21 6.90
CA THR A 131 10.10 13.21 5.64
C THR A 131 10.86 14.05 4.61
N VAL A 132 10.79 13.63 3.36
CA VAL A 132 11.37 14.34 2.23
C VAL A 132 10.26 14.63 1.24
N LYS A 133 10.20 15.87 0.78
CA LYS A 133 9.33 16.29 -0.29
C LYS A 133 10.02 16.09 -1.64
N ARG A 134 9.44 15.26 -2.50
CA ARG A 134 9.85 15.04 -3.89
C ARG A 134 8.73 15.48 -4.83
N ILE A 135 9.09 16.09 -5.95
CA ILE A 135 8.15 16.51 -6.98
C ILE A 135 8.63 15.95 -8.33
N LEU A 136 7.72 15.30 -9.05
CA LEU A 136 7.96 14.77 -10.39
C LEU A 136 6.97 15.42 -11.36
N ARG A 137 7.46 15.85 -12.52
CA ARG A 137 6.64 16.43 -13.60
C ARG A 137 6.53 15.42 -14.76
N LEU A 138 5.30 15.14 -15.18
CA LEU A 138 4.98 14.32 -16.36
C LEU A 138 4.29 15.18 -17.41
N GLU A 139 4.75 15.09 -18.66
CA GLU A 139 4.13 15.79 -19.79
C GLU A 139 3.05 14.92 -20.43
N ILE A 140 1.95 15.55 -20.86
CA ILE A 140 0.86 14.85 -21.54
C ILE A 140 0.99 15.11 -23.05
N PRO A 141 1.09 14.08 -23.89
CA PRO A 141 1.26 14.22 -25.35
C PRO A 141 -0.07 14.59 -26.05
N VAL A 142 -0.63 15.74 -25.71
CA VAL A 142 -1.87 16.27 -26.30
C VAL A 142 -1.73 16.57 -27.79
N ASP A 143 -0.53 16.98 -28.22
CA ASP A 143 -0.25 17.29 -29.63
C ASP A 143 -0.27 16.04 -30.51
N THR A 144 0.13 14.88 -29.96
CA THR A 144 0.14 13.60 -30.70
C THR A 144 -1.27 12.99 -30.79
N TYR A 145 -2.10 13.22 -29.78
CA TYR A 145 -3.45 12.63 -29.69
C TYR A 145 -4.51 13.67 -29.29
N PRO A 146 -4.84 14.64 -30.17
CA PRO A 146 -5.73 15.75 -29.83
C PRO A 146 -7.19 15.31 -29.57
N ASN A 147 -7.60 14.17 -30.12
CA ASN A 147 -8.96 13.65 -29.95
C ASN A 147 -9.13 12.84 -28.65
N PHE A 148 -8.06 12.63 -27.87
CA PHE A 148 -8.08 11.80 -26.68
C PHE A 148 -8.17 12.63 -25.40
N ASN A 149 -9.18 12.34 -24.57
CA ASN A 149 -9.45 13.07 -23.34
C ASN A 149 -8.64 12.53 -22.14
N PHE A 150 -7.33 12.84 -22.09
CA PHE A 150 -6.44 12.41 -21.01
C PHE A 150 -6.93 12.81 -19.61
N VAL A 151 -7.30 14.08 -19.43
CA VAL A 151 -7.75 14.63 -18.14
C VAL A 151 -9.00 13.91 -17.62
N GLY A 152 -9.98 13.68 -18.50
CA GLY A 152 -11.21 12.97 -18.15
C GLY A 152 -10.96 11.52 -17.74
N ARG A 153 -10.08 10.82 -18.46
CA ARG A 153 -9.69 9.43 -18.15
C ARG A 153 -8.91 9.34 -16.84
N LEU A 154 -8.03 10.29 -16.56
CA LEU A 154 -7.24 10.33 -15.32
C LEU A 154 -8.13 10.61 -14.08
N LEU A 155 -9.01 11.61 -14.16
CA LEU A 155 -9.93 11.96 -13.07
C LEU A 155 -10.98 10.87 -12.83
N GLY A 156 -11.58 10.36 -13.92
CA GLY A 156 -12.70 9.43 -13.85
C GLY A 156 -13.96 10.04 -13.21
N PRO A 157 -14.95 9.22 -12.84
CA PRO A 157 -16.23 9.69 -12.32
C PRO A 157 -16.04 10.46 -11.01
N ARG A 158 -16.48 11.73 -10.98
CA ARG A 158 -16.34 12.64 -9.81
C ARG A 158 -14.91 12.78 -9.27
N GLY A 159 -13.89 12.49 -10.08
CA GLY A 159 -12.49 12.50 -9.63
C GLY A 159 -12.08 11.28 -8.81
N ASN A 160 -12.92 10.24 -8.72
CA ASN A 160 -12.66 9.07 -7.89
C ASN A 160 -11.44 8.27 -8.37
N SER A 161 -11.18 8.22 -9.68
CA SER A 161 -10.05 7.44 -10.20
C SER A 161 -8.72 8.04 -9.72
N LEU A 162 -8.55 9.35 -9.88
CA LEU A 162 -7.36 10.05 -9.39
C LEU A 162 -7.23 9.94 -7.87
N LYS A 163 -8.33 10.10 -7.12
CA LYS A 163 -8.33 9.93 -5.65
C LYS A 163 -7.88 8.54 -5.21
N ARG A 164 -8.24 7.48 -5.95
CA ARG A 164 -7.77 6.12 -5.65
C ARG A 164 -6.26 5.98 -5.87
N VAL A 165 -5.71 6.60 -6.91
CA VAL A 165 -4.27 6.61 -7.17
C VAL A 165 -3.52 7.34 -6.05
N GLU A 166 -4.01 8.52 -5.65
CA GLU A 166 -3.47 9.29 -4.53
C GLU A 166 -3.53 8.50 -3.20
N ALA A 167 -4.68 7.90 -2.89
CA ALA A 167 -4.86 7.10 -1.67
C ALA A 167 -3.97 5.84 -1.64
N THR A 168 -3.75 5.19 -2.80
CA THR A 168 -2.94 3.98 -2.89
C THR A 168 -1.45 4.29 -2.76
N THR A 169 -0.99 5.38 -3.37
CA THR A 169 0.43 5.76 -3.45
C THR A 169 0.88 6.65 -2.30
N GLY A 170 -0.05 7.36 -1.64
CA GLY A 170 0.26 8.40 -0.67
C GLY A 170 0.86 9.66 -1.28
N CYS A 171 0.79 9.80 -2.61
CA CYS A 171 1.25 10.98 -3.34
C CYS A 171 0.07 11.92 -3.62
N ARG A 172 0.36 13.21 -3.81
CA ARG A 172 -0.58 14.22 -4.28
C ARG A 172 -0.36 14.47 -5.76
N VAL A 173 -1.43 14.51 -6.54
CA VAL A 173 -1.36 14.64 -7.99
C VAL A 173 -2.09 15.91 -8.42
N PHE A 174 -1.39 16.79 -9.13
CA PHE A 174 -1.92 18.04 -9.63
C PHE A 174 -1.91 18.05 -11.15
N ILE A 175 -3.07 18.33 -11.75
CA ILE A 175 -3.19 18.59 -13.18
C ILE A 175 -3.00 20.09 -13.38
N ARG A 176 -2.00 20.49 -14.17
CA ARG A 176 -1.60 21.87 -14.41
C ARG A 176 -1.36 22.08 -15.91
N GLY A 177 -1.07 23.31 -16.31
CA GLY A 177 -0.92 23.65 -17.73
C GLY A 177 -2.19 24.13 -18.41
N LYS A 178 -2.04 24.47 -19.69
CA LYS A 178 -3.09 24.87 -20.62
C LYS A 178 -4.05 23.70 -20.91
N GLY A 179 -5.35 23.93 -20.82
CA GLY A 179 -6.40 22.89 -20.97
C GLY A 179 -6.64 22.07 -19.71
N SER A 180 -6.07 22.46 -18.57
CA SER A 180 -6.38 21.84 -17.27
C SER A 180 -7.77 22.21 -16.76
N ILE A 181 -8.31 23.35 -17.22
CA ILE A 181 -9.66 23.81 -16.87
C ILE A 181 -10.61 23.39 -17.99
N LYS A 182 -11.77 22.84 -17.59
CA LYS A 182 -12.79 22.33 -18.53
C LYS A 182 -13.28 23.39 -19.52
N ASP A 183 -13.47 24.62 -19.06
CA ASP A 183 -14.02 25.71 -19.86
C ASP A 183 -12.88 26.65 -20.34
N PRO A 184 -12.58 26.70 -21.65
CA PRO A 184 -11.45 27.47 -22.17
C PRO A 184 -11.61 28.99 -21.99
N ASP A 185 -12.84 29.51 -22.09
CA ASP A 185 -13.12 30.94 -21.88
C ASP A 185 -12.85 31.39 -20.43
N LYS A 186 -13.03 30.47 -19.47
CA LYS A 186 -12.71 30.74 -18.07
C LYS A 186 -11.21 30.65 -17.85
N GLU A 187 -10.55 29.70 -18.49
CA GLU A 187 -9.10 29.54 -18.42
C GLU A 187 -8.38 30.81 -18.87
N GLU A 188 -8.78 31.39 -20.02
CA GLU A 188 -8.16 32.60 -20.55
C GLU A 188 -8.32 33.82 -19.62
N LYS A 189 -9.48 33.94 -18.96
CA LYS A 189 -9.73 35.03 -17.98
C LYS A 189 -8.94 34.90 -16.69
N LEU A 190 -8.57 33.68 -16.32
CA LEU A 190 -7.77 33.37 -15.13
C LEU A 190 -6.28 33.41 -15.42
N ARG A 191 -5.89 33.32 -16.69
CA ARG A 191 -4.50 33.42 -17.13
C ARG A 191 -3.89 34.75 -16.69
N GLY A 192 -2.68 34.67 -16.11
CA GLY A 192 -1.97 35.84 -15.59
C GLY A 192 -2.39 36.30 -14.20
N ARG A 193 -3.39 35.66 -13.57
CA ARG A 193 -3.67 35.89 -12.14
C ARG A 193 -2.67 35.14 -11.24
N PRO A 194 -2.35 35.68 -10.06
CA PRO A 194 -1.52 34.96 -9.09
C PRO A 194 -2.15 33.61 -8.75
N GLY A 195 -1.36 32.54 -8.78
CA GLY A 195 -1.81 31.16 -8.58
C GLY A 195 -2.24 30.42 -9.86
N TYR A 196 -2.41 31.11 -10.99
CA TYR A 196 -2.77 30.53 -12.30
C TYR A 196 -1.66 30.71 -13.36
N GLU A 197 -0.43 30.96 -12.92
CA GLU A 197 0.74 31.14 -13.80
C GLU A 197 1.01 29.90 -14.66
N HIS A 198 0.70 28.72 -14.12
CA HIS A 198 0.83 27.44 -14.79
C HIS A 198 -0.03 27.32 -16.06
N LEU A 199 -1.04 28.17 -16.27
CA LEU A 199 -1.86 28.15 -17.49
C LEU A 199 -1.07 28.57 -18.74
N ASN A 200 0.12 29.15 -18.57
CA ASN A 200 1.04 29.43 -19.68
C ASN A 200 1.85 28.21 -20.12
N GLU A 201 1.94 27.18 -19.28
CA GLU A 201 2.72 25.97 -19.56
C GLU A 201 1.89 24.94 -20.33
N PRO A 202 2.52 24.01 -21.08
CA PRO A 202 1.79 22.90 -21.69
C PRO A 202 1.11 22.03 -20.63
N LEU A 203 0.07 21.28 -21.03
CA LEU A 203 -0.66 20.39 -20.13
C LEU A 203 0.29 19.36 -19.51
N HIS A 204 0.38 19.35 -18.18
CA HIS A 204 1.28 18.47 -17.45
C HIS A 204 0.70 18.08 -16.09
N ILE A 205 1.28 17.02 -15.52
CA ILE A 205 0.91 16.49 -14.20
C ILE A 205 2.10 16.68 -13.26
N LEU A 206 1.85 17.19 -12.07
CA LEU A 206 2.82 17.25 -10.98
C LEU A 206 2.45 16.22 -9.91
N ILE A 207 3.35 15.29 -9.63
CA ILE A 207 3.23 14.32 -8.56
C ILE A 207 4.12 14.79 -7.41
N GLU A 208 3.52 15.13 -6.28
CA GLU A 208 4.20 15.53 -5.06
C GLU A 208 4.11 14.40 -4.03
N ALA A 209 5.25 13.91 -3.55
CA ALA A 209 5.35 12.93 -2.49
C ALA A 209 6.00 13.57 -1.27
N ASP A 210 5.30 13.59 -0.14
CA ASP A 210 5.83 14.01 1.17
C ASP A 210 5.77 12.80 2.11
N LEU A 211 6.86 12.02 2.08
CA LEU A 211 6.94 10.70 2.70
C LEU A 211 8.35 10.48 3.28
N PRO A 212 8.55 9.49 4.17
CA PRO A 212 9.87 9.15 4.68
C PRO A 212 10.86 8.84 3.55
N ALA A 213 12.12 9.28 3.71
CA ALA A 213 13.16 9.14 2.69
C ALA A 213 13.37 7.68 2.21
N SER A 214 13.08 6.70 3.06
CA SER A 214 13.20 5.28 2.73
C SER A 214 12.17 4.76 1.72
N VAL A 215 11.01 5.43 1.59
CA VAL A 215 9.89 4.95 0.76
C VAL A 215 9.46 5.95 -0.31
N VAL A 216 9.86 7.22 -0.19
CA VAL A 216 9.42 8.30 -1.10
C VAL A 216 9.69 7.99 -2.56
N ASP A 217 10.88 7.48 -2.89
CA ASP A 217 11.25 7.19 -4.28
C ASP A 217 10.46 6.00 -4.86
N ILE A 218 10.16 5.00 -4.02
CA ILE A 218 9.36 3.83 -4.40
C ILE A 218 7.92 4.24 -4.68
N ARG A 219 7.32 5.05 -3.78
CA ARG A 219 5.94 5.54 -3.92
C ARG A 219 5.78 6.50 -5.09
N LEU A 220 6.76 7.38 -5.30
CA LEU A 220 6.77 8.30 -6.43
C LEU A 220 6.84 7.54 -7.76
N ARG A 221 7.69 6.52 -7.86
CA ARG A 221 7.79 5.66 -9.05
C ARG A 221 6.50 4.86 -9.29
N GLN A 222 5.89 4.33 -8.23
CA GLN A 222 4.61 3.63 -8.32
C GLN A 222 3.49 4.55 -8.86
N ALA A 223 3.41 5.79 -8.36
CA ALA A 223 2.46 6.78 -8.85
C ALA A 223 2.71 7.15 -10.32
N GLN A 224 3.97 7.32 -10.70
CA GLN A 224 4.37 7.57 -12.08
C GLN A 224 3.89 6.44 -13.01
N GLU A 225 4.14 5.18 -12.68
CA GLU A 225 3.77 4.04 -13.52
C GLU A 225 2.27 3.95 -13.76
N ILE A 226 1.46 4.12 -12.70
CA ILE A 226 -0.01 4.11 -12.80
C ILE A 226 -0.51 5.26 -13.68
N ILE A 227 0.07 6.46 -13.52
CA ILE A 227 -0.33 7.63 -14.31
C ILE A 227 0.09 7.47 -15.77
N GLU A 228 1.30 6.99 -16.04
CA GLU A 228 1.77 6.70 -17.40
C GLU A 228 0.90 5.67 -18.10
N GLU A 229 0.43 4.64 -17.39
CA GLU A 229 -0.54 3.68 -17.94
C GLU A 229 -1.87 4.34 -18.31
N LEU A 230 -2.36 5.26 -17.48
CA LEU A 230 -3.59 6.02 -17.76
C LEU A 230 -3.42 7.01 -18.93
N LEU A 231 -2.20 7.50 -19.15
CA LEU A 231 -1.84 8.39 -20.26
C LEU A 231 -1.56 7.64 -21.58
N LYS A 232 -1.49 6.31 -21.60
CA LYS A 232 -1.37 5.57 -22.86
C LYS A 232 -2.70 5.64 -23.62
N PRO A 233 -2.73 6.22 -24.83
CA PRO A 233 -3.93 6.17 -25.65
C PRO A 233 -4.20 4.70 -26.04
N VAL A 234 -5.41 4.24 -25.76
CA VAL A 234 -5.90 2.91 -26.12
C VAL A 234 -7.10 3.09 -27.02
N ASP A 235 -7.25 2.21 -28.00
CA ASP A 235 -8.42 2.21 -28.87
C ASP A 235 -9.71 2.06 -28.04
N GLU A 236 -10.76 2.80 -28.41
CA GLU A 236 -11.99 2.88 -27.60
C GLU A 236 -12.65 1.50 -27.38
N SER A 237 -12.52 0.61 -28.35
CA SER A 237 -13.08 -0.75 -28.29
C SER A 237 -12.40 -1.61 -27.21
N GLN A 238 -11.12 -1.34 -26.93
CA GLN A 238 -10.30 -2.09 -25.98
C GLN A 238 -10.16 -1.37 -24.63
N ASP A 239 -10.62 -0.12 -24.52
CA ASP A 239 -10.50 0.70 -23.33
C ASP A 239 -11.38 0.17 -22.17
N PHE A 240 -10.81 -0.76 -21.40
CA PHE A 240 -11.46 -1.33 -20.21
C PHE A 240 -11.64 -0.29 -19.11
N ILE A 241 -10.69 0.65 -18.98
CA ILE A 241 -10.70 1.69 -17.95
C ILE A 241 -11.88 2.63 -18.18
N LYS A 242 -12.03 3.16 -19.40
CA LYS A 242 -13.17 4.02 -19.78
C LYS A 242 -14.51 3.30 -19.60
N ARG A 243 -14.61 2.03 -20.00
CA ARG A 243 -15.83 1.21 -19.78
C ARG A 243 -16.17 1.06 -18.30
N GLN A 244 -15.17 0.80 -17.46
CA GLN A 244 -15.36 0.69 -16.02
C GLN A 244 -15.79 2.03 -15.39
N GLN A 245 -15.17 3.13 -15.81
CA GLN A 245 -15.51 4.47 -15.35
C GLN A 245 -16.93 4.90 -15.75
N LEU A 246 -17.36 4.59 -16.98
CA LEU A 246 -18.72 4.86 -17.45
C LEU A 246 -19.75 4.02 -16.70
N ARG A 247 -19.43 2.76 -16.39
CA ARG A 247 -20.26 1.89 -15.54
C ARG A 247 -20.40 2.47 -14.12
N GLU A 248 -19.29 2.85 -13.50
CA GLU A 248 -19.29 3.49 -12.17
C GLU A 248 -20.11 4.80 -12.19
N LEU A 249 -19.96 5.63 -13.23
CA LEU A 249 -20.72 6.86 -13.40
C LEU A 249 -22.23 6.61 -13.51
N ALA A 250 -22.64 5.60 -14.29
CA ALA A 250 -24.04 5.25 -14.46
C ALA A 250 -24.70 4.84 -13.12
N LEU A 251 -23.99 4.04 -12.32
CA LEU A 251 -24.44 3.63 -10.99
C LEU A 251 -24.54 4.81 -10.00
N LEU A 252 -23.57 5.72 -10.03
CA LEU A 252 -23.60 6.93 -9.20
C LEU A 252 -24.75 7.88 -9.57
N ASN A 253 -25.16 7.87 -10.83
CA ASN A 253 -26.28 8.67 -11.31
C ASN A 253 -27.64 7.99 -11.05
N SER A 254 -27.72 6.65 -11.06
CA SER A 254 -28.97 5.92 -10.77
C SER A 254 -29.39 6.02 -9.30
N ASN A 255 -28.43 5.95 -8.37
CA ASN A 255 -28.72 6.01 -6.93
C ASN A 255 -29.21 7.39 -6.47
N PHE A 256 -29.11 8.43 -7.32
CA PHE A 256 -29.62 9.76 -7.04
C PHE A 256 -31.09 9.94 -7.47
N ARG A 257 -31.70 8.92 -8.07
CA ARG A 257 -33.06 9.00 -8.64
C ARG A 257 -34.12 8.21 -7.88
N GLU A 258 -33.74 7.46 -6.84
CA GLU A 258 -34.69 6.69 -6.02
C GLU A 258 -35.36 7.53 -4.91
N GLU A 259 -34.89 8.77 -4.67
CA GLU A 259 -35.54 9.73 -3.77
C GLU A 259 -36.30 10.80 -4.59
N SER A 260 -37.33 10.36 -5.30
CA SER A 260 -38.41 11.22 -5.77
C SER A 260 -39.69 10.40 -5.76
N PRO A 261 -40.69 10.74 -4.92
CA PRO A 261 -41.95 10.02 -4.90
C PRO A 261 -42.75 10.40 -6.16
N GLY A 262 -42.72 9.53 -7.17
CA GLY A 262 -43.49 9.68 -8.41
C GLY A 262 -43.68 8.33 -9.09
N PRO A 263 -44.88 8.01 -9.61
CA PRO A 263 -45.43 6.66 -9.57
C PRO A 263 -44.81 5.73 -10.63
N SER A 264 -44.65 4.47 -10.24
CA SER A 264 -44.36 3.34 -11.09
C SER A 264 -45.27 3.29 -12.32
N GLY A 265 -44.72 3.67 -13.47
CA GLY A 265 -45.32 3.42 -14.79
C GLY A 265 -44.57 2.28 -15.46
N SER A 266 -45.02 1.05 -15.24
CA SER A 266 -44.60 -0.11 -16.02
C SER A 266 -45.15 0.02 -17.45
N VAL A 267 -44.28 0.26 -18.43
CA VAL A 267 -44.63 0.11 -19.85
C VAL A 267 -44.11 -1.24 -20.33
N SER A 268 -45.02 -2.23 -20.35
CA SER A 268 -44.78 -3.54 -20.96
C SER A 268 -45.35 -3.54 -22.38
N PRO A 269 -44.57 -3.85 -23.44
CA PRO A 269 -45.01 -3.77 -24.82
C PRO A 269 -45.35 -5.15 -25.37
N PHE A 270 -46.56 -5.66 -25.12
CA PHE A 270 -47.11 -6.77 -25.89
C PHE A 270 -48.64 -6.66 -25.94
N ASN A 271 -49.17 -6.15 -27.04
CA ASN A 271 -50.52 -6.52 -27.46
C ASN A 271 -50.57 -6.60 -28.99
N THR A 272 -50.34 -7.80 -29.51
CA THR A 272 -50.63 -8.18 -30.90
C THR A 272 -51.78 -9.18 -30.90
N SER A 273 -53.01 -8.74 -31.15
CA SER A 273 -54.01 -9.54 -31.88
C SER A 273 -55.29 -8.71 -32.08
N GLY A 274 -55.59 -8.37 -33.33
CA GLY A 274 -56.78 -7.61 -33.70
C GLY A 274 -57.07 -7.77 -35.18
N MET A 275 -57.51 -8.97 -35.56
CA MET A 275 -57.88 -9.36 -36.91
C MET A 275 -58.95 -8.44 -37.55
N LYS A 276 -58.83 -8.33 -38.87
CA LYS A 276 -59.62 -7.60 -39.86
C LYS A 276 -61.15 -7.66 -39.69
N ARG A 277 -61.84 -6.57 -40.03
CA ARG A 277 -63.17 -6.62 -40.66
C ARG A 277 -63.43 -5.40 -41.55
N PRO A 278 -63.52 -5.54 -42.88
CA PRO A 278 -64.05 -4.50 -43.74
C PRO A 278 -65.59 -4.52 -43.67
N LYS A 279 -66.22 -3.34 -43.60
CA LYS A 279 -67.65 -3.20 -43.87
C LYS A 279 -67.86 -2.21 -45.01
N THR A 280 -68.43 -2.76 -46.07
CA THR A 280 -69.00 -2.13 -47.25
C THR A 280 -70.22 -1.27 -46.92
N GLY A 281 -70.34 -0.12 -47.60
CA GLY A 281 -71.58 0.48 -48.11
C GLY A 281 -72.57 1.09 -47.11
N ARG A 282 -72.92 2.37 -47.30
CA ARG A 282 -73.94 2.81 -48.27
C ARG A 282 -73.79 4.31 -48.53
#